data_AF-A0A9Q4THZ3-F1
#
_entry.id   AF-A0A9Q4THZ3-F1
#
_cell.length_a   1.000
_cell.length_b   1.000
_cell.length_c   1.000
_cell.angle_alpha   90.00
_cell.angle_beta   90.00
_cell.angle_gamma   90.00
#
_symmetry.space_group_name_H-M   'P 1'
#
loop_
_entity.id
_entity.type
_entity.pdbx_description
1 polymer ?
#
loop_
_entity_poly.entity_id
_entity_poly.type
_entity_poly.pdbx_seq_one_letter_code
_entity_poly.pdbx_strand_id
1 'polypeptide(L)'
;MNYNYHNLNDKIAYITNCEYKYFLSKENVIGVGLGYKIKNGFYTCMKCIVVFVTKKLPLDRISACNLVPNIYKGVPTDVIESDIPKTASLTTRMRPVTGGYCIGVKGLKTATMGCLVGNSHSDYILTSNHAIINNKREKLKAVVFQPSPEYGGKESEDIIGKVVTFTRVLPQSQINDSDAALVLTDRIKSSIDITFIGPIRGTSDGRVGQKVQKVGCISGLTTGNITTINTTIMINYLGEEVLFKNQIVTTKMSVDGDSGSVLLNNNKEAIGLLMANSKSNTVYNDINIVLTKLYVHILRR
;
A
#
# COMPACT_ATOMS: atom_id res chain seq x y z
N MET A 1 -21.09 26.18 28.15
CA MET A 1 -20.53 25.00 28.84
C MET A 1 -19.02 25.11 28.79
N ASN A 2 -18.36 25.33 29.94
CA ASN A 2 -16.91 25.39 30.05
C ASN A 2 -16.36 23.96 30.05
N TYR A 3 -15.85 23.50 28.91
CA TYR A 3 -15.03 22.30 28.88
C TYR A 3 -13.68 22.61 29.53
N ASN A 4 -13.38 21.94 30.66
CA ASN A 4 -12.08 22.01 31.31
C ASN A 4 -11.09 21.19 30.48
N TYR A 5 -10.29 21.86 29.67
CA TYR A 5 -9.17 21.24 28.96
C TYR A 5 -8.00 21.06 29.93
N HIS A 6 -7.46 19.85 30.04
CA HIS A 6 -6.34 19.57 30.94
C HIS A 6 -5.03 20.22 30.48
N ASN A 7 -4.88 20.52 29.18
CA ASN A 7 -3.80 21.34 28.63
C ASN A 7 -4.15 21.88 27.22
N LEU A 8 -3.25 22.69 26.64
CA LEU A 8 -3.43 23.29 25.31
C LEU A 8 -3.52 22.24 24.18
N ASN A 9 -2.82 21.10 24.27
CA ASN A 9 -2.92 20.05 23.26
C ASN A 9 -4.34 19.47 23.23
N ASP A 10 -4.92 19.19 24.39
CA ASP A 10 -6.28 18.62 24.50
C ASP A 10 -7.32 19.59 23.95
N LYS A 11 -7.12 20.88 24.20
CA LYS A 11 -7.97 21.93 23.63
C LYS A 11 -7.89 21.96 22.10
N ILE A 12 -6.69 21.94 21.54
CA ILE A 12 -6.50 21.92 20.09
C ILE A 12 -7.08 20.64 19.50
N ALA A 13 -6.77 19.49 20.09
CA ALA A 13 -7.27 18.18 19.66
C ALA A 13 -8.81 18.14 19.65
N TYR A 14 -9.46 18.68 20.69
CA TYR A 14 -10.92 18.80 20.71
C TYR A 14 -11.43 19.68 19.57
N ILE A 15 -10.84 20.85 19.36
CA ILE A 15 -11.23 21.75 18.25
C ILE A 15 -11.07 21.03 16.90
N THR A 16 -9.95 20.35 16.67
CA THR A 16 -9.66 19.67 15.40
C THR A 16 -10.48 18.40 15.20
N ASN A 17 -10.95 17.75 16.27
CA ASN A 17 -11.75 16.51 16.18
C ASN A 17 -13.26 16.75 16.22
N CYS A 18 -13.73 17.79 16.91
CA CYS A 18 -15.16 18.03 17.15
C CYS A 18 -15.69 19.28 16.42
N GLU A 19 -14.83 20.25 16.10
CA GLU A 19 -15.23 21.53 15.52
C GLU A 19 -14.62 21.79 14.12
N TYR A 20 -14.00 20.77 13.52
CA TYR A 20 -13.35 20.85 12.20
C TYR A 20 -14.24 21.42 11.10
N LYS A 21 -15.57 21.22 11.18
CA LYS A 21 -16.54 21.73 10.22
C LYS A 21 -16.50 23.26 10.08
N TYR A 22 -16.18 24.01 11.14
CA TYR A 22 -16.03 25.47 11.07
C TYR A 22 -14.92 25.89 10.08
N PHE A 23 -13.85 25.10 10.01
CA PHE A 23 -12.73 25.36 9.11
C PHE A 23 -12.99 24.79 7.73
N LEU A 24 -13.47 23.53 7.64
CA LEU A 24 -13.77 22.88 6.36
C LEU A 24 -14.93 23.52 5.59
N SER A 25 -15.75 24.37 6.22
CA SER A 25 -16.78 25.14 5.51
C SER A 25 -16.24 26.35 4.75
N LYS A 26 -14.95 26.69 4.91
CA LYS A 26 -14.30 27.80 4.21
C LYS A 26 -13.74 27.31 2.88
N GLU A 27 -13.81 28.15 1.86
CA GLU A 27 -13.23 27.83 0.56
C GLU A 27 -11.73 27.47 0.66
N ASN A 28 -11.33 26.50 -0.16
CA ASN A 28 -9.96 26.00 -0.27
C ASN A 28 -9.36 25.35 0.98
N VAL A 29 -10.07 25.31 2.12
CA VAL A 29 -9.61 24.60 3.32
C VAL A 29 -9.82 23.09 3.16
N ILE A 30 -8.77 22.31 3.40
CA ILE A 30 -8.74 20.86 3.18
C ILE A 30 -8.46 20.06 4.45
N GLY A 31 -8.08 20.71 5.54
CA GLY A 31 -7.81 20.01 6.79
C GLY A 31 -7.46 20.93 7.94
N VAL A 32 -7.56 20.40 9.16
CA VAL A 32 -7.10 21.07 10.39
C VAL A 32 -6.40 20.10 11.31
N GLY A 33 -5.42 20.59 12.07
CA GLY A 33 -4.66 19.76 12.99
C GLY A 33 -3.91 20.55 14.05
N LEU A 34 -3.35 19.83 15.01
CA LEU A 34 -2.41 20.37 15.97
C LEU A 34 -1.02 20.43 15.32
N GLY A 35 -0.38 21.60 15.36
CA GLY A 35 1.00 21.73 14.93
C GLY A 35 1.70 22.93 15.56
N TYR A 36 2.86 23.25 15.03
CA TYR A 36 3.63 24.43 15.39
C TYR A 36 3.51 25.49 14.31
N LYS A 37 3.38 26.76 14.72
CA LYS A 37 3.33 27.88 13.79
C LYS A 37 4.67 28.01 13.06
N ILE A 38 4.59 28.20 11.74
CA ILE A 38 5.74 28.38 10.87
C ILE A 38 5.81 29.85 10.43
N LYS A 39 6.99 30.47 10.55
CA LYS A 39 7.22 31.83 10.04
C LYS A 39 8.50 31.84 9.21
N ASN A 40 8.40 32.32 7.96
CA ASN A 40 9.51 32.35 7.01
C ASN A 40 10.23 30.98 6.84
N GLY A 41 9.46 29.89 6.88
CA GLY A 41 10.00 28.52 6.77
C GLY A 41 10.50 27.90 8.08
N PHE A 42 10.50 28.63 9.20
CA PHE A 42 11.01 28.14 10.48
C PHE A 42 9.90 27.87 11.49
N TYR A 43 10.02 26.76 12.23
CA TYR A 43 9.15 26.47 13.36
C TYR A 43 9.39 27.46 14.50
N THR A 44 8.32 28.08 14.97
CA THR A 44 8.37 29.06 16.07
C THR A 44 8.24 28.43 17.46
N CYS A 45 8.14 27.09 17.53
CA CYS A 45 7.81 26.32 18.75
C CYS A 45 6.49 26.72 19.44
N MET A 46 5.71 27.63 18.86
CA MET A 46 4.38 28.00 19.34
C MET A 46 3.32 27.04 18.78
N LYS A 47 2.62 26.32 19.66
CA LYS A 47 1.54 25.42 19.25
C LYS A 47 0.32 26.21 18.77
N CYS A 48 -0.28 25.74 17.68
CA CYS A 48 -1.42 26.40 17.05
C CYS A 48 -2.35 25.36 16.38
N ILE A 49 -3.52 25.83 15.97
CA ILE A 49 -4.36 25.10 15.00
C ILE A 49 -3.76 25.35 13.62
N VAL A 50 -3.18 24.32 13.03
CA VAL A 50 -2.73 24.35 11.63
C VAL A 50 -3.93 24.10 10.75
N VAL A 51 -4.15 24.98 9.77
CA VAL A 51 -5.21 24.89 8.77
C VAL A 51 -4.56 24.70 7.40
N PHE A 52 -4.85 23.58 6.75
CA PHE A 52 -4.34 23.26 5.43
C PHE A 52 -5.27 23.85 4.37
N VAL A 53 -4.69 24.53 3.38
CA VAL A 53 -5.41 25.08 2.22
C VAL A 53 -4.76 24.64 0.92
N THR A 54 -5.54 24.46 -0.14
CA THR A 54 -5.00 24.16 -1.49
C THR A 54 -4.17 25.30 -2.06
N LYS A 55 -4.46 26.54 -1.68
CA LYS A 55 -3.76 27.73 -2.15
C LYS A 55 -3.87 28.88 -1.15
N LYS A 56 -2.76 29.55 -0.84
CA LYS A 56 -2.76 30.83 -0.11
C LYS A 56 -3.09 31.95 -1.08
N LEU A 57 -4.10 32.73 -0.71
CA LEU A 57 -4.49 33.93 -1.43
C LEU A 57 -4.11 35.17 -0.61
N PRO A 58 -3.79 36.30 -1.25
CA PRO A 58 -3.75 37.62 -0.62
C PRO A 58 -5.07 37.93 0.11
N LEU A 59 -4.99 38.66 1.24
CA LEU A 59 -6.15 38.92 2.11
C LEU A 59 -7.31 39.64 1.40
N ASP A 60 -7.00 40.51 0.43
CA ASP A 60 -7.96 41.24 -0.41
C ASP A 60 -8.71 40.33 -1.39
N ARG A 61 -8.24 39.10 -1.59
CA ARG A 61 -8.87 38.08 -2.44
C ARG A 61 -9.61 37.00 -1.66
N ILE A 62 -9.77 37.17 -0.35
CA ILE A 62 -10.48 36.23 0.53
C ILE A 62 -11.71 36.93 1.10
N SER A 63 -12.90 36.39 0.85
CA SER A 63 -14.12 36.91 1.48
C SER A 63 -14.09 36.72 2.99
N ALA A 64 -14.76 37.60 3.74
CA ALA A 64 -14.74 37.57 5.20
C ALA A 64 -15.23 36.23 5.79
N CYS A 65 -16.17 35.54 5.12
CA CYS A 65 -16.66 34.23 5.55
C CYS A 65 -15.64 33.09 5.35
N ASN A 66 -14.75 33.23 4.36
CA ASN A 66 -13.71 32.25 4.02
C ASN A 66 -12.37 32.50 4.74
N LEU A 67 -12.21 33.65 5.37
CA LEU A 67 -10.99 33.99 6.09
C LEU A 67 -10.81 33.08 7.32
N VAL A 68 -9.65 32.42 7.40
CA VAL A 68 -9.23 31.70 8.61
C VAL A 68 -8.83 32.74 9.67
N PRO A 69 -9.47 32.75 10.85
CA PRO A 69 -9.16 33.75 11.86
C PRO A 69 -7.77 33.49 12.45
N ASN A 70 -6.99 34.55 12.74
CA ASN A 70 -5.66 34.43 13.36
C ASN A 70 -5.68 33.75 14.74
N ILE A 71 -6.82 33.79 15.43
CA ILE A 71 -7.07 33.14 16.71
C ILE A 71 -8.47 32.51 16.66
N TYR A 72 -8.57 31.24 17.05
CA TYR A 72 -9.84 30.54 17.20
C TYR A 72 -9.99 30.00 18.63
N LYS A 73 -11.03 30.46 19.35
CA LYS A 73 -11.28 30.12 20.76
C LYS A 73 -10.06 30.29 21.67
N GLY A 74 -9.29 31.36 21.45
CA GLY A 74 -8.08 31.67 22.22
C GLY A 74 -6.85 30.85 21.85
N VAL A 75 -6.89 30.08 20.75
CA VAL A 75 -5.73 29.37 20.21
C VAL A 75 -5.28 30.06 18.91
N PRO A 76 -3.99 30.38 18.74
CA PRO A 76 -3.48 30.87 17.46
C PRO A 76 -3.75 29.89 16.32
N THR A 77 -3.94 30.42 15.11
CA THR A 77 -3.97 29.60 13.89
C THR A 77 -2.73 29.82 13.04
N ASP A 78 -2.45 28.85 12.19
CA ASP A 78 -1.47 28.98 11.12
C ASP A 78 -1.99 28.34 9.84
N VAL A 79 -1.86 29.05 8.72
CA VAL A 79 -2.34 28.55 7.42
C VAL A 79 -1.15 28.00 6.66
N ILE A 80 -1.25 26.74 6.23
CA ILE A 80 -0.23 26.06 5.42
C ILE A 80 -0.83 25.71 4.07
N GLU A 81 -0.12 26.08 3.00
CA GLU A 81 -0.49 25.66 1.65
C GLU A 81 -0.04 24.21 1.45
N SER A 82 -0.93 23.36 0.97
CA SER A 82 -0.69 21.96 0.66
C SER A 82 -1.67 21.51 -0.41
N ASP A 83 -1.22 20.63 -1.31
CA ASP A 83 -2.13 19.87 -2.17
C ASP A 83 -3.10 19.02 -1.32
N ILE A 84 -4.24 18.64 -1.90
CA ILE A 84 -5.14 17.63 -1.30
C ILE A 84 -4.33 16.34 -1.16
N PRO A 85 -4.10 15.83 0.07
CA PRO A 85 -3.37 14.59 0.26
C PRO A 85 -4.07 13.47 -0.49
N LYS A 86 -3.36 12.87 -1.45
CA LYS A 86 -3.81 11.63 -2.10
C LYS A 86 -3.32 10.46 -1.27
N THR A 87 -4.03 9.34 -1.35
CA THR A 87 -3.46 8.07 -0.89
C THR A 87 -2.11 7.85 -1.60
N ALA A 88 -1.09 7.41 -0.86
CA ALA A 88 0.25 7.14 -1.38
C ALA A 88 0.22 5.91 -2.30
N SER A 89 -0.35 6.11 -3.49
CA SER A 89 -0.62 5.08 -4.49
C SER A 89 0.51 5.07 -5.51
N LEU A 90 1.11 3.90 -5.71
CA LEU A 90 2.22 3.65 -6.61
C LEU A 90 1.68 3.26 -8.00
N THR A 91 0.78 4.09 -8.51
CA THR A 91 -0.03 3.87 -9.72
C THR A 91 0.56 4.53 -10.96
N THR A 92 1.56 5.40 -10.78
CA THR A 92 2.23 6.10 -11.88
C THR A 92 3.30 5.24 -12.53
N ARG A 93 3.67 5.59 -13.76
CA ARG A 93 4.72 4.90 -14.51
C ARG A 93 6.08 5.05 -13.82
N MET A 94 6.81 3.93 -13.69
CA MET A 94 8.17 3.87 -13.12
C MET A 94 9.05 2.88 -13.89
N ARG A 95 10.31 3.25 -14.18
CA ARG A 95 11.29 2.37 -14.84
C ARG A 95 12.69 2.51 -14.19
N PRO A 96 13.38 1.40 -13.88
CA PRO A 96 12.81 0.05 -13.75
C PRO A 96 11.72 0.03 -12.66
N VAL A 97 10.68 -0.79 -12.83
CA VAL A 97 9.62 -0.92 -11.83
C VAL A 97 10.21 -1.55 -10.55
N THR A 98 9.94 -0.96 -9.39
CA THR A 98 10.29 -1.51 -8.07
C THR A 98 9.11 -2.23 -7.43
N GLY A 99 9.40 -3.15 -6.52
CA GLY A 99 8.37 -3.82 -5.75
C GLY A 99 7.51 -2.80 -4.99
N GLY A 100 6.19 -3.01 -5.00
CA GLY A 100 5.20 -2.08 -4.49
C GLY A 100 4.40 -1.35 -5.58
N TYR A 101 4.91 -1.21 -6.81
CA TYR A 101 4.18 -0.51 -7.87
C TYR A 101 3.04 -1.33 -8.50
N CYS A 102 2.00 -0.64 -8.97
CA CYS A 102 0.84 -1.28 -9.59
C CYS A 102 1.21 -1.86 -10.96
N ILE A 103 0.89 -3.14 -11.14
CA ILE A 103 1.02 -3.87 -12.39
C ILE A 103 -0.32 -4.52 -12.72
N GLY A 104 -0.53 -4.89 -13.98
CA GLY A 104 -1.76 -5.58 -14.32
C GLY A 104 -1.79 -6.14 -15.72
N VAL A 105 -2.85 -6.87 -16.00
CA VAL A 105 -3.16 -7.46 -17.30
C VAL A 105 -4.49 -6.87 -17.77
N LYS A 106 -4.62 -6.60 -19.07
CA LYS A 106 -5.84 -6.01 -19.64
C LYS A 106 -7.05 -6.88 -19.33
N GLY A 107 -8.11 -6.26 -18.81
CA GLY A 107 -9.35 -6.96 -18.44
C GLY A 107 -9.29 -7.74 -17.12
N LEU A 108 -8.25 -7.55 -16.30
CA LEU A 108 -8.15 -8.06 -14.94
C LEU A 108 -7.95 -6.94 -13.92
N LYS A 109 -8.11 -7.26 -12.64
CA LYS A 109 -7.87 -6.33 -11.54
C LYS A 109 -6.39 -5.96 -11.44
N THR A 110 -6.12 -4.77 -10.91
CA THR A 110 -4.75 -4.36 -10.60
C THR A 110 -4.13 -5.25 -9.50
N ALA A 111 -2.83 -5.50 -9.63
CA ALA A 111 -2.00 -6.17 -8.66
C ALA A 111 -0.80 -5.29 -8.28
N THR A 112 -0.06 -5.70 -7.25
CA THR A 112 1.22 -5.12 -6.88
C THR A 112 2.36 -5.98 -7.41
N MET A 113 3.39 -5.35 -7.99
CA MET A 113 4.68 -5.99 -8.22
C MET A 113 5.26 -6.38 -6.86
N GLY A 114 5.37 -7.68 -6.56
CA GLY A 114 5.85 -8.13 -5.25
C GLY A 114 7.34 -7.93 -5.10
N CYS A 115 8.12 -8.78 -5.77
CA CYS A 115 9.57 -8.69 -5.82
C CYS A 115 10.10 -9.38 -7.07
N LEU A 116 11.40 -9.25 -7.32
CA LEU A 116 12.09 -10.05 -8.32
C LEU A 116 12.56 -11.38 -7.72
N VAL A 117 12.26 -12.45 -8.44
CA VAL A 117 12.69 -13.81 -8.18
C VAL A 117 13.31 -14.39 -9.43
N GLY A 118 14.14 -15.42 -9.31
CA GLY A 118 14.81 -16.00 -10.47
C GLY A 118 15.17 -17.46 -10.24
N ASN A 119 15.67 -18.07 -11.32
CA ASN A 119 16.31 -19.37 -11.30
C ASN A 119 17.55 -19.30 -12.21
N SER A 120 18.13 -20.44 -12.57
CA SER A 120 19.32 -20.49 -13.44
C SER A 120 19.10 -19.97 -14.87
N HIS A 121 17.85 -19.72 -15.28
CA HIS A 121 17.50 -19.40 -16.66
C HIS A 121 17.00 -17.97 -16.83
N SER A 122 16.19 -17.45 -15.90
CA SER A 122 15.52 -16.17 -16.11
C SER A 122 15.13 -15.48 -14.82
N ASP A 123 14.87 -14.18 -14.96
CA ASP A 123 14.33 -13.30 -13.93
C ASP A 123 12.82 -13.15 -14.12
N TYR A 124 12.11 -13.13 -13.00
CA TYR A 124 10.66 -13.04 -12.95
C TYR A 124 10.21 -12.03 -11.91
N ILE A 125 9.08 -11.39 -12.17
CA ILE A 125 8.30 -10.72 -11.14
C ILE A 125 7.43 -11.77 -10.46
N LEU A 126 7.48 -11.81 -9.13
CA LEU A 126 6.54 -12.53 -8.28
C LEU A 126 5.37 -11.61 -7.89
N THR A 127 4.14 -12.09 -8.06
CA THR A 127 2.90 -11.38 -7.70
C THR A 127 1.75 -12.40 -7.48
N SER A 128 0.52 -11.95 -7.23
CA SER A 128 -0.64 -12.83 -6.99
C SER A 128 -1.25 -13.39 -8.26
N ASN A 129 -1.62 -14.68 -8.24
CA ASN A 129 -2.27 -15.35 -9.35
C ASN A 129 -3.69 -14.80 -9.60
N HIS A 130 -4.53 -14.70 -8.56
CA HIS A 130 -5.92 -14.24 -8.74
C HIS A 130 -6.03 -12.89 -9.46
N ALA A 131 -5.05 -12.01 -9.27
CA ALA A 131 -5.05 -10.68 -9.85
C ALA A 131 -4.52 -10.67 -11.29
N ILE A 132 -3.44 -11.40 -11.60
CA ILE A 132 -2.76 -11.28 -12.91
C ILE A 132 -3.17 -12.34 -13.94
N ILE A 133 -3.63 -13.52 -13.50
CA ILE A 133 -4.03 -14.61 -14.41
C ILE A 133 -5.40 -15.20 -14.07
N ASN A 134 -6.03 -14.78 -12.96
CA ASN A 134 -7.39 -15.18 -12.58
C ASN A 134 -7.55 -16.71 -12.53
N ASN A 135 -6.49 -17.41 -12.07
CA ASN A 135 -6.43 -18.86 -11.94
C ASN A 135 -6.65 -19.67 -13.23
N LYS A 136 -6.43 -19.05 -14.40
CA LYS A 136 -6.78 -19.59 -15.73
C LYS A 136 -5.55 -19.92 -16.57
N ARG A 137 -5.31 -21.20 -16.88
CA ARG A 137 -4.14 -21.64 -17.67
C ARG A 137 -4.13 -21.07 -19.09
N GLU A 138 -5.30 -20.86 -19.67
CA GLU A 138 -5.48 -20.25 -20.99
C GLU A 138 -4.98 -18.79 -21.06
N LYS A 139 -4.76 -18.14 -19.92
CA LYS A 139 -4.21 -16.78 -19.82
C LYS A 139 -2.69 -16.74 -19.64
N LEU A 140 -1.99 -17.88 -19.73
CA LEU A 140 -0.53 -17.88 -19.84
C LEU A 140 -0.09 -17.07 -21.06
N LYS A 141 1.10 -16.47 -20.98
CA LYS A 141 1.66 -15.53 -21.96
C LYS A 141 0.93 -14.18 -22.05
N ALA A 142 -0.07 -13.93 -21.20
CA ALA A 142 -0.69 -12.62 -21.10
C ALA A 142 0.36 -11.54 -20.80
N VAL A 143 0.20 -10.39 -21.45
CA VAL A 143 1.09 -9.24 -21.32
C VAL A 143 0.79 -8.49 -20.03
N VAL A 144 1.85 -8.17 -19.29
CA VAL A 144 1.78 -7.42 -18.02
C VAL A 144 2.32 -6.01 -18.23
N PHE A 145 1.58 -5.04 -17.73
CA PHE A 145 1.84 -3.60 -17.90
C PHE A 145 2.23 -2.96 -16.58
N GLN A 146 3.09 -1.95 -16.65
CA GLN A 146 3.34 -0.98 -15.57
C GLN A 146 3.35 0.44 -16.14
N PRO A 147 2.44 1.33 -15.74
CA PRO A 147 1.40 1.11 -14.73
C PRO A 147 0.35 0.08 -15.21
N SER A 148 -0.51 -0.40 -14.31
CA SER A 148 -1.57 -1.32 -14.71
C SER A 148 -2.50 -0.66 -15.75
N PRO A 149 -3.24 -1.44 -16.56
CA PRO A 149 -4.17 -0.87 -17.54
C PRO A 149 -5.25 0.03 -16.93
N GLU A 150 -5.68 -0.25 -15.70
CA GLU A 150 -6.61 0.58 -14.92
C GLU A 150 -6.06 1.99 -14.68
N TYR A 151 -4.74 2.14 -14.57
CA TYR A 151 -4.04 3.40 -14.35
C TYR A 151 -3.35 3.92 -15.61
N GLY A 152 -3.82 3.51 -16.79
CA GLY A 152 -3.42 4.09 -18.08
C GLY A 152 -2.21 3.45 -18.76
N GLY A 153 -1.80 2.25 -18.36
CA GLY A 153 -0.72 1.51 -19.01
C GLY A 153 -0.99 1.26 -20.50
N LYS A 154 -0.01 1.54 -21.36
CA LYS A 154 -0.10 1.45 -22.83
C LYS A 154 0.72 0.30 -23.41
N GLU A 155 0.20 -0.34 -24.45
CA GLU A 155 0.86 -1.47 -25.12
C GLU A 155 2.15 -1.10 -25.86
N SER A 156 2.26 0.13 -26.35
CA SER A 156 3.46 0.61 -27.04
C SER A 156 4.68 0.77 -26.14
N GLU A 157 4.48 1.03 -24.84
CA GLU A 157 5.54 1.57 -23.96
C GLU A 157 5.62 0.89 -22.59
N ASP A 158 4.52 0.28 -22.14
CA ASP A 158 4.35 -0.10 -20.74
C ASP A 158 4.45 -1.59 -20.44
N ILE A 159 4.78 -2.40 -21.45
CA ILE A 159 5.00 -3.83 -21.29
C ILE A 159 6.25 -4.08 -20.44
N ILE A 160 6.06 -4.71 -19.29
CA ILE A 160 7.15 -5.11 -18.38
C ILE A 160 7.44 -6.61 -18.39
N GLY A 161 6.55 -7.42 -18.99
CA GLY A 161 6.75 -8.86 -19.07
C GLY A 161 5.54 -9.64 -19.56
N LYS A 162 5.65 -10.96 -19.50
CA LYS A 162 4.57 -11.90 -19.84
C LYS A 162 4.42 -12.96 -18.75
N VAL A 163 3.17 -13.32 -18.43
CA VAL A 163 2.89 -14.36 -17.44
C VAL A 163 3.40 -15.71 -17.94
N VAL A 164 4.18 -16.42 -17.13
CA VAL A 164 4.78 -17.72 -17.52
C VAL A 164 4.27 -18.91 -16.73
N THR A 165 3.94 -18.73 -15.45
CA THR A 165 3.39 -19.81 -14.61
C THR A 165 2.70 -19.23 -13.38
N PHE A 166 1.97 -20.08 -12.66
CA PHE A 166 1.28 -19.74 -11.43
C PHE A 166 1.01 -20.98 -10.56
N THR A 167 0.80 -20.77 -9.27
CA THR A 167 0.29 -21.79 -8.36
C THR A 167 -1.22 -21.88 -8.50
N ARG A 168 -1.71 -23.01 -9.03
CA ARG A 168 -3.15 -23.20 -9.26
C ARG A 168 -3.88 -23.41 -7.95
N VAL A 169 -4.96 -22.65 -7.75
CA VAL A 169 -5.92 -22.83 -6.66
C VAL A 169 -7.02 -23.78 -7.15
N LEU A 170 -7.38 -24.77 -6.33
CA LEU A 170 -8.38 -25.79 -6.62
C LEU A 170 -9.52 -25.68 -5.60
N PRO A 171 -10.66 -25.07 -5.97
CA PRO A 171 -11.79 -24.84 -5.05
C PRO A 171 -12.33 -26.10 -4.39
N GLN A 172 -12.31 -27.23 -5.10
CA GLN A 172 -12.85 -28.51 -4.66
C GLN A 172 -11.82 -29.42 -3.97
N SER A 173 -10.57 -28.97 -3.82
CA SER A 173 -9.49 -29.73 -3.17
C SER A 173 -9.40 -29.38 -1.68
N GLN A 174 -8.91 -30.32 -0.87
CA GLN A 174 -8.65 -30.09 0.56
C GLN A 174 -7.38 -29.27 0.85
N ILE A 175 -6.50 -29.06 -0.14
CA ILE A 175 -5.19 -28.43 0.09
C ILE A 175 -4.92 -27.34 -0.95
N ASN A 176 -5.15 -26.08 -0.55
CA ASN A 176 -4.59 -24.88 -1.17
C ASN A 176 -3.71 -24.17 -0.13
N ASP A 177 -2.56 -23.66 -0.52
CA ASP A 177 -1.58 -23.02 0.39
C ASP A 177 -0.84 -21.84 -0.27
N SER A 178 -1.11 -21.59 -1.54
CA SER A 178 -0.38 -20.59 -2.34
C SER A 178 -1.24 -20.03 -3.47
N ASP A 179 -1.24 -18.71 -3.59
CA ASP A 179 -1.78 -17.93 -4.71
C ASP A 179 -0.69 -16.97 -5.22
N ALA A 180 0.04 -17.42 -6.24
CA ALA A 180 1.19 -16.70 -6.77
C ALA A 180 1.35 -16.94 -8.27
N ALA A 181 1.94 -15.98 -8.96
CA ALA A 181 2.28 -16.08 -10.36
C ALA A 181 3.63 -15.44 -10.68
N LEU A 182 4.25 -15.94 -11.75
CA LEU A 182 5.50 -15.44 -12.29
C LEU A 182 5.27 -14.75 -13.62
N VAL A 183 5.92 -13.60 -13.77
CA VAL A 183 5.96 -12.81 -15.00
C VAL A 183 7.40 -12.73 -15.46
N LEU A 184 7.72 -13.27 -16.63
CA LEU A 184 9.05 -13.17 -17.24
C LEU A 184 9.37 -11.71 -17.53
N THR A 185 10.50 -11.23 -17.03
CA THR A 185 10.96 -9.85 -17.15
C THR A 185 12.48 -9.79 -17.32
N ASP A 186 13.04 -8.59 -17.26
CA ASP A 186 14.48 -8.33 -17.24
C ASP A 186 14.79 -7.18 -16.27
N ARG A 187 16.09 -6.97 -16.01
CA ARG A 187 16.57 -5.93 -15.09
C ARG A 187 16.50 -4.50 -15.62
N ILE A 188 16.28 -4.32 -16.92
CA ILE A 188 16.07 -3.01 -17.53
C ILE A 188 14.65 -2.53 -17.19
N LYS A 189 13.69 -3.46 -17.20
CA LYS A 189 12.28 -3.18 -16.91
C LYS A 189 11.97 -3.22 -15.43
N SER A 190 12.66 -4.04 -14.64
CA SER A 190 12.30 -4.33 -13.25
C SER A 190 13.50 -4.33 -12.30
N SER A 191 13.31 -3.84 -11.07
CA SER A 191 14.33 -3.70 -10.02
C SER A 191 14.12 -4.70 -8.87
N ILE A 192 15.22 -5.06 -8.20
CA ILE A 192 15.22 -5.86 -6.96
C ILE A 192 14.72 -5.08 -5.74
N ASP A 193 14.69 -3.75 -5.82
CA ASP A 193 14.34 -2.92 -4.67
C ASP A 193 12.82 -2.91 -4.47
N ILE A 194 12.40 -2.91 -3.19
CA ILE A 194 11.05 -2.59 -2.78
C ILE A 194 10.99 -1.09 -2.47
N THR A 195 10.05 -0.37 -3.05
CA THR A 195 9.89 1.09 -2.85
C THR A 195 9.85 1.42 -1.35
N PHE A 196 10.52 2.49 -0.91
CA PHE A 196 10.64 2.91 0.50
C PHE A 196 11.47 2.00 1.43
N ILE A 197 11.73 0.74 1.08
CA ILE A 197 12.45 -0.23 1.95
C ILE A 197 13.85 -0.53 1.41
N GLY A 198 14.02 -0.66 0.09
CA GLY A 198 15.23 -1.15 -0.56
C GLY A 198 15.20 -2.66 -0.82
N PRO A 199 16.35 -3.31 -1.07
CA PRO A 199 16.39 -4.70 -1.50
C PRO A 199 16.06 -5.67 -0.37
N ILE A 200 15.44 -6.80 -0.73
CA ILE A 200 15.21 -7.93 0.17
C ILE A 200 16.55 -8.59 0.51
N ARG A 201 16.79 -8.84 1.80
CA ARG A 201 18.06 -9.39 2.32
C ARG A 201 18.02 -10.90 2.55
N GLY A 202 16.84 -11.48 2.68
CA GLY A 202 16.67 -12.85 3.12
C GLY A 202 15.24 -13.36 2.95
N THR A 203 15.03 -14.60 3.33
CA THR A 203 13.71 -15.15 3.68
C THR A 203 13.75 -15.57 5.14
N SER A 204 12.61 -15.51 5.81
CA SER A 204 12.47 -15.92 7.21
C SER A 204 11.07 -16.51 7.41
N ASP A 205 10.94 -17.45 8.33
CA ASP A 205 9.63 -17.88 8.80
C ASP A 205 8.98 -16.77 9.65
N GLY A 206 7.65 -16.69 9.58
CA GLY A 206 6.87 -15.75 10.39
C GLY A 206 6.69 -16.22 11.83
N ARG A 207 6.64 -15.27 12.78
CA ARG A 207 6.38 -15.55 14.20
C ARG A 207 5.21 -14.72 14.70
N VAL A 208 4.33 -15.31 15.52
CA VAL A 208 3.22 -14.59 16.16
C VAL A 208 3.77 -13.44 17.00
N GLY A 209 3.16 -12.25 16.87
CA GLY A 209 3.58 -11.00 17.52
C GLY A 209 4.71 -10.27 16.80
N GLN A 210 5.29 -10.84 15.74
CA GLN A 210 6.38 -10.20 14.99
C GLN A 210 5.88 -8.94 14.26
N LYS A 211 6.60 -7.83 14.44
CA LYS A 211 6.41 -6.60 13.65
C LYS A 211 6.84 -6.83 12.21
N VAL A 212 5.98 -6.40 11.29
CA VAL A 212 6.15 -6.59 9.86
C VAL A 212 5.72 -5.34 9.09
N GLN A 213 6.20 -5.24 7.86
CA GLN A 213 5.92 -4.14 6.96
C GLN A 213 5.70 -4.66 5.54
N LYS A 214 4.92 -3.93 4.75
CA LYS A 214 4.69 -4.23 3.33
C LYS A 214 4.52 -2.96 2.54
N VAL A 215 4.79 -3.03 1.24
CA VAL A 215 4.53 -1.92 0.31
C VAL A 215 3.55 -2.41 -0.74
N GLY A 216 2.33 -1.86 -0.68
CA GLY A 216 1.24 -2.19 -1.59
C GLY A 216 1.01 -1.02 -2.53
N CYS A 217 0.53 -1.29 -3.74
CA CYS A 217 0.43 -0.24 -4.74
C CYS A 217 -0.68 0.77 -4.47
N ILE A 218 -1.64 0.47 -3.61
CA ILE A 218 -2.71 1.39 -3.21
C ILE A 218 -2.47 1.97 -1.83
N SER A 219 -2.13 1.13 -0.85
CA SER A 219 -1.94 1.59 0.54
C SER A 219 -0.52 2.06 0.85
N GLY A 220 0.44 1.93 -0.08
CA GLY A 220 1.83 2.30 0.12
C GLY A 220 2.52 1.46 1.19
N LEU A 221 3.47 2.07 1.90
CA LEU A 221 4.15 1.46 3.05
C LEU A 221 3.20 1.40 4.25
N THR A 222 2.91 0.20 4.72
CA THR A 222 2.15 -0.03 5.95
C THR A 222 2.89 -1.01 6.85
N THR A 223 2.59 -0.94 8.15
CA THR A 223 3.17 -1.81 9.18
C THR A 223 2.06 -2.51 9.95
N GLY A 224 2.37 -3.69 10.48
CA GLY A 224 1.44 -4.48 11.28
C GLY A 224 2.16 -5.48 12.15
N ASN A 225 1.40 -6.38 12.77
CA ASN A 225 1.93 -7.51 13.51
C ASN A 225 1.33 -8.80 12.95
N ILE A 226 2.14 -9.86 12.89
CA ILE A 226 1.64 -11.21 12.63
C ILE A 226 0.77 -11.63 13.83
N THR A 227 -0.50 -11.94 13.57
CA THR A 227 -1.45 -12.39 14.58
C THR A 227 -1.52 -13.90 14.64
N THR A 228 -1.43 -14.59 13.50
CA THR A 228 -1.43 -16.04 13.42
C THR A 228 -0.53 -16.53 12.29
N ILE A 229 0.03 -17.73 12.47
CA ILE A 229 0.77 -18.50 11.46
C ILE A 229 0.14 -19.89 11.36
N ASN A 230 0.51 -20.69 10.36
CA ASN A 230 -0.08 -22.01 10.12
C ASN A 230 -1.62 -22.00 10.06
N THR A 231 -2.18 -20.89 9.57
CA THR A 231 -3.62 -20.65 9.63
C THR A 231 -4.32 -21.42 8.53
N THR A 232 -5.38 -22.13 8.90
CA THR A 232 -6.36 -22.70 7.97
C THR A 232 -7.58 -21.79 7.94
N ILE A 233 -7.93 -21.25 6.77
CA ILE A 233 -8.95 -20.20 6.63
C ILE A 233 -9.71 -20.33 5.31
N MET A 234 -11.02 -20.03 5.35
CA MET A 234 -11.84 -19.86 4.14
C MET A 234 -11.62 -18.46 3.57
N ILE A 235 -11.38 -18.37 2.26
CA ILE A 235 -11.16 -17.13 1.55
C ILE A 235 -12.15 -17.05 0.40
N ASN A 236 -12.80 -15.90 0.23
CA ASN A 236 -13.54 -15.61 -0.99
C ASN A 236 -12.53 -15.39 -2.13
N TYR A 237 -12.31 -16.44 -2.92
CA TYR A 237 -11.35 -16.47 -4.00
C TYR A 237 -12.10 -16.46 -5.33
N LEU A 238 -12.03 -15.34 -6.04
CA LEU A 238 -12.70 -15.14 -7.33
C LEU A 238 -14.23 -15.40 -7.30
N GLY A 239 -14.88 -15.11 -6.17
CA GLY A 239 -16.33 -15.27 -5.99
C GLY A 239 -16.76 -16.58 -5.34
N GLU A 240 -15.83 -17.52 -5.10
CA GLU A 240 -16.11 -18.80 -4.43
C GLU A 240 -15.42 -18.87 -3.07
N GLU A 241 -16.02 -19.58 -2.11
CA GLU A 241 -15.37 -19.83 -0.82
C GLU A 241 -14.41 -21.02 -0.94
N VAL A 242 -13.11 -20.76 -0.74
CA VAL A 242 -12.05 -21.76 -0.91
C VAL A 242 -11.22 -21.87 0.37
N LEU A 243 -10.96 -23.11 0.82
CA LEU A 243 -10.13 -23.38 1.99
C LEU A 243 -8.64 -23.27 1.65
N PHE A 244 -7.92 -22.43 2.39
CA PHE A 244 -6.46 -22.32 2.35
C PHE A 244 -5.84 -22.76 3.68
N LYS A 245 -4.67 -23.40 3.62
CA LYS A 245 -3.86 -23.86 4.75
C LYS A 245 -2.51 -23.13 4.77
N ASN A 246 -1.82 -23.17 5.91
CA ASN A 246 -0.48 -22.61 6.09
C ASN A 246 -0.40 -21.10 5.77
N GLN A 247 -1.48 -20.37 6.04
CA GLN A 247 -1.52 -18.94 5.82
C GLN A 247 -0.96 -18.17 7.01
N ILE A 248 -0.45 -16.97 6.74
CA ILE A 248 0.00 -16.00 7.72
C ILE A 248 -1.02 -14.88 7.78
N VAL A 249 -1.53 -14.58 8.97
CA VAL A 249 -2.49 -13.48 9.16
C VAL A 249 -1.82 -12.39 9.98
N THR A 250 -2.09 -11.15 9.61
CA THR A 250 -1.62 -9.95 10.29
C THR A 250 -2.79 -9.06 10.66
N THR A 251 -2.53 -8.07 11.53
CA THR A 251 -3.41 -6.91 11.71
C THR A 251 -3.71 -6.25 10.36
N LYS A 252 -4.90 -5.67 10.19
CA LYS A 252 -5.27 -4.96 8.95
C LYS A 252 -4.16 -4.00 8.50
N MET A 253 -3.61 -4.25 7.31
CA MET A 253 -2.52 -3.44 6.77
C MET A 253 -2.53 -3.32 5.23
N SER A 254 -3.58 -3.80 4.57
CA SER A 254 -3.72 -3.72 3.10
C SER A 254 -5.14 -3.35 2.68
N VAL A 255 -5.31 -2.98 1.42
CA VAL A 255 -6.60 -2.77 0.76
C VAL A 255 -6.65 -3.53 -0.57
N ASP A 256 -7.80 -3.55 -1.23
CA ASP A 256 -7.94 -4.13 -2.56
C ASP A 256 -6.96 -3.46 -3.55
N GLY A 257 -6.30 -4.27 -4.38
CA GLY A 257 -5.23 -3.85 -5.29
C GLY A 257 -3.80 -4.08 -4.75
N ASP A 258 -3.63 -4.24 -3.44
CA ASP A 258 -2.31 -4.51 -2.86
C ASP A 258 -1.83 -5.97 -3.05
N SER A 259 -2.68 -6.86 -3.56
CA SER A 259 -2.39 -8.27 -3.81
C SER A 259 -1.05 -8.45 -4.54
N GLY A 260 -0.20 -9.33 -4.04
CA GLY A 260 1.13 -9.58 -4.56
C GLY A 260 2.23 -8.81 -3.84
N SER A 261 1.92 -7.87 -2.96
CA SER A 261 2.95 -7.22 -2.12
C SER A 261 3.61 -8.21 -1.15
N VAL A 262 4.92 -8.05 -0.96
CA VAL A 262 5.72 -8.91 -0.08
C VAL A 262 5.66 -8.39 1.36
N LEU A 263 5.42 -9.30 2.30
CA LEU A 263 5.53 -9.05 3.74
C LEU A 263 6.98 -9.23 4.18
N LEU A 264 7.53 -8.20 4.82
CA LEU A 264 8.90 -8.15 5.27
C LEU A 264 8.96 -7.94 6.79
N ASN A 265 9.95 -8.51 7.45
CA ASN A 265 10.31 -8.10 8.81
C ASN A 265 11.21 -6.85 8.81
N ASN A 266 11.63 -6.40 10.00
CA ASN A 266 12.51 -5.25 10.16
C ASN A 266 13.94 -5.48 9.60
N ASN A 267 14.36 -6.74 9.43
CA ASN A 267 15.63 -7.10 8.83
C ASN A 267 15.58 -7.12 7.29
N LYS A 268 14.42 -6.79 6.69
CA LYS A 268 14.15 -6.87 5.25
C LYS A 268 14.20 -8.30 4.71
N GLU A 269 13.81 -9.28 5.54
CA GLU A 269 13.65 -10.67 5.13
C GLU A 269 12.18 -10.91 4.76
N ALA A 270 11.95 -11.55 3.62
CA ALA A 270 10.60 -11.89 3.16
C ALA A 270 10.00 -13.01 3.99
N ILE A 271 8.74 -12.84 4.35
CA ILE A 271 7.95 -13.78 5.17
C ILE A 271 6.74 -14.28 4.40
N GLY A 272 6.08 -13.42 3.63
CA GLY A 272 4.85 -13.81 2.94
C GLY A 272 4.53 -13.00 1.71
N LEU A 273 3.54 -13.45 0.95
CA LEU A 273 3.03 -12.81 -0.27
C LEU A 273 1.53 -12.52 -0.10
N LEU A 274 1.13 -11.26 -0.20
CA LEU A 274 -0.24 -10.83 0.07
C LEU A 274 -1.23 -11.47 -0.90
N MET A 275 -2.26 -12.12 -0.38
CA MET A 275 -3.36 -12.70 -1.16
C MET A 275 -4.69 -12.03 -0.89
N ALA A 276 -5.05 -11.83 0.37
CA ALA A 276 -6.41 -11.41 0.73
C ALA A 276 -6.42 -10.42 1.90
N ASN A 277 -7.55 -9.72 2.06
CA ASN A 277 -7.76 -8.80 3.16
C ASN A 277 -9.23 -8.82 3.60
N SER A 278 -9.48 -8.39 4.84
CA SER A 278 -10.81 -8.22 5.41
C SER A 278 -10.91 -6.84 6.08
N LYS A 279 -12.01 -6.59 6.82
CA LYS A 279 -12.13 -5.38 7.65
C LYS A 279 -11.11 -5.33 8.80
N SER A 280 -10.66 -6.48 9.30
CA SER A 280 -9.87 -6.56 10.54
C SER A 280 -8.46 -7.15 10.34
N ASN A 281 -8.21 -7.85 9.24
CA ASN A 281 -6.95 -8.56 9.03
C ASN A 281 -6.53 -8.60 7.56
N THR A 282 -5.26 -8.97 7.37
CA THR A 282 -4.64 -9.18 6.07
C THR A 282 -3.99 -10.57 6.05
N VAL A 283 -4.17 -11.31 4.96
CA VAL A 283 -3.77 -12.73 4.81
C VAL A 283 -2.71 -12.87 3.71
N TYR A 284 -1.63 -13.57 4.05
CA TYR A 284 -0.47 -13.80 3.21
C TYR A 284 -0.24 -15.30 3.03
N ASN A 285 0.17 -15.69 1.82
CA ASN A 285 0.80 -16.98 1.59
C ASN A 285 2.20 -16.98 2.21
N ASP A 286 2.65 -18.12 2.73
CA ASP A 286 4.04 -18.28 3.16
C ASP A 286 5.01 -18.16 1.96
N ILE A 287 6.02 -17.30 2.07
CA ILE A 287 6.92 -17.04 0.94
C ILE A 287 7.78 -18.26 0.61
N ASN A 288 8.19 -19.06 1.59
CA ASN A 288 9.03 -20.23 1.37
C ASN A 288 8.26 -21.31 0.62
N ILE A 289 6.96 -21.50 0.93
CA ILE A 289 6.06 -22.38 0.17
C ILE A 289 5.94 -21.91 -1.28
N VAL A 290 5.69 -20.61 -1.49
CA VAL A 290 5.54 -20.02 -2.83
C VAL A 290 6.80 -20.21 -3.67
N LEU A 291 7.97 -19.86 -3.13
CA LEU A 291 9.26 -19.98 -3.82
C LEU A 291 9.57 -21.44 -4.19
N THR A 292 9.32 -22.37 -3.27
CA THR A 292 9.52 -23.81 -3.49
C THR A 292 8.63 -24.34 -4.61
N LYS A 293 7.32 -24.01 -4.59
CA LYS A 293 6.38 -24.48 -5.61
C LYS A 293 6.66 -23.95 -7.00
N LEU A 294 7.24 -22.76 -7.09
CA LEU A 294 7.58 -22.09 -8.33
C LEU A 294 9.03 -22.36 -8.78
N TYR A 295 9.83 -23.08 -7.97
CA TYR A 295 11.24 -23.39 -8.24
C TYR A 295 12.08 -22.13 -8.52
N VAL A 296 11.92 -21.11 -7.68
CA VAL A 296 12.64 -19.82 -7.79
C VAL A 296 13.16 -19.35 -6.44
N HIS A 297 14.14 -18.45 -6.45
CA HIS A 297 14.66 -17.77 -5.27
C HIS A 297 14.54 -16.25 -5.42
N ILE A 298 14.43 -15.52 -4.31
CA ILE A 298 14.45 -14.05 -4.35
C ILE A 298 15.81 -13.57 -4.83
N LEU A 299 15.79 -12.68 -5.82
CA LEU A 299 16.98 -12.07 -6.36
C LEU A 299 17.45 -10.93 -5.44
N ARG A 300 18.76 -10.90 -5.18
CA ARG A 300 19.40 -10.00 -4.22
C ARG A 300 20.60 -9.31 -4.89
N ARG A 301 21.15 -8.29 -4.23
CA ARG A 301 22.45 -7.72 -4.62
C ARG A 301 23.57 -8.68 -4.29
#